data_AF-A0A7V3F6B0-F1
#
_entry.id   AF-A0A7V3F6B0-F1
#
_cell.length_a   1.000
_cell.length_b   1.000
_cell.length_c   1.000
_cell.angle_alpha   90.00
_cell.angle_beta   90.00
_cell.angle_gamma   90.00
#
_symmetry.space_group_name_H-M   'P 1'
#
loop_
_entity.id
_entity.type
_entity.pdbx_description
1 polymer ?
#
loop_
_entity_poly.entity_id
_entity_poly.type
_entity_poly.pdbx_seq_one_letter_code
_entity_poly.pdbx_strand_id
1 'polypeptide(L)'
;MTAYRVSMQATCQAAQVQGIAEYLQVIPGFYASEPPRQIDQGQARIDFSVVVREEVQEGTPLHAAEERVGQYLWQRPDLQPVEVKALAQEPLPEDKAQEVPPEHILPRRSL
;
A
#
# COMPACT_ATOMS: atom_id res chain seq x y z
N MET A 1 -7.75 15.45 5.40
CA MET A 1 -8.10 14.32 4.51
C MET A 1 -7.37 13.10 5.04
N THR A 2 -8.08 12.16 5.68
CA THR A 2 -7.43 11.01 6.30
C THR A 2 -6.93 10.04 5.24
N ALA A 3 -5.65 9.66 5.35
CA ALA A 3 -5.08 8.58 4.56
C ALA A 3 -4.92 7.35 5.45
N TYR A 4 -5.15 6.16 4.90
CA TYR A 4 -4.97 4.89 5.56
C TYR A 4 -3.96 4.08 4.78
N ARG A 5 -3.00 3.48 5.49
CA ARG A 5 -2.20 2.38 4.96
C ARG A 5 -2.96 1.10 5.25
N VAL A 6 -3.26 0.33 4.20
CA VAL A 6 -3.92 -0.95 4.30
C VAL A 6 -2.90 -2.03 4.01
N SER A 7 -2.64 -2.90 4.97
CA SER A 7 -1.80 -4.08 4.80
C SER A 7 -2.60 -5.20 4.14
N MET A 8 -2.00 -5.84 3.15
CA MET A 8 -2.65 -6.78 2.25
C MET A 8 -1.76 -8.00 1.98
N GLN A 9 -2.41 -9.07 1.60
CA GLN A 9 -1.78 -10.32 1.19
C GLN A 9 -2.31 -10.74 -0.18
N ALA A 10 -1.40 -11.15 -1.07
CA ALA A 10 -1.72 -11.85 -2.30
C ALA A 10 -1.20 -13.28 -2.24
N THR A 11 -2.02 -14.26 -2.60
CA THR A 11 -1.64 -15.67 -2.77
C THR A 11 -1.77 -16.03 -4.25
N CYS A 12 -0.74 -16.63 -4.83
CA CYS A 12 -0.64 -16.91 -6.26
C CYS A 12 0.20 -18.17 -6.53
N GLN A 13 0.30 -18.57 -7.80
CA GLN A 13 1.23 -19.62 -8.18
C GLN A 13 2.68 -19.17 -8.04
N ALA A 14 3.56 -20.06 -7.56
CA ALA A 14 4.97 -19.74 -7.35
C ALA A 14 5.69 -19.27 -8.63
N ALA A 15 5.25 -19.73 -9.81
CA ALA A 15 5.77 -19.28 -11.10
C ALA A 15 5.42 -17.81 -11.44
N GLN A 16 4.33 -17.28 -10.89
CA GLN A 16 3.82 -15.93 -11.17
C GLN A 16 4.23 -14.91 -10.10
N VAL A 17 4.74 -15.37 -8.97
CA VAL A 17 4.98 -14.54 -7.78
C VAL A 17 5.91 -13.35 -8.05
N GLN A 18 6.96 -13.57 -8.84
CA GLN A 18 7.92 -12.52 -9.18
C GLN A 18 7.27 -11.45 -10.07
N GLY A 19 6.49 -11.87 -11.07
CA GLY A 19 5.79 -10.95 -11.97
C GLY A 19 4.71 -10.13 -11.24
N ILE A 20 4.02 -10.72 -10.27
CA ILE A 20 3.06 -10.00 -9.42
C ILE A 20 3.80 -9.00 -8.52
N ALA A 21 4.89 -9.40 -7.88
CA ALA A 21 5.67 -8.52 -7.02
C ALA A 21 6.21 -7.29 -7.78
N GLU A 22 6.76 -7.50 -8.97
CA GLU A 22 7.24 -6.43 -9.85
C GLU A 22 6.10 -5.53 -10.32
N TYR A 23 4.95 -6.11 -10.68
CA TYR A 23 3.79 -5.33 -11.10
C TYR A 23 3.23 -4.46 -9.98
N LEU A 24 3.13 -5.01 -8.76
CA LEU A 24 2.66 -4.24 -7.59
C LEU A 24 3.60 -3.06 -7.27
N GLN A 25 4.91 -3.19 -7.52
CA GLN A 25 5.86 -2.10 -7.27
C GLN A 25 5.71 -0.90 -8.21
N VAL A 26 5.17 -1.09 -9.42
CA VAL A 26 4.99 0.01 -10.39
C VAL A 26 3.65 0.74 -10.23
N ILE A 27 2.72 0.22 -9.41
CA ILE A 27 1.41 0.83 -9.21
C ILE A 27 1.54 1.96 -8.16
N PRO A 28 1.18 3.21 -8.51
CA PRO A 28 1.26 4.32 -7.55
C PRO A 28 0.41 4.08 -6.30
N GLY A 29 1.03 4.22 -5.13
CA GLY A 29 0.40 4.01 -3.84
C GLY A 29 0.46 2.59 -3.31
N PHE A 30 1.18 1.68 -3.99
CA PHE A 30 1.49 0.33 -3.52
C PHE A 30 2.92 0.29 -2.99
N TYR A 31 3.08 -0.35 -1.84
CA TYR A 31 4.36 -0.48 -1.14
C TYR A 31 4.51 -1.94 -0.69
N ALA A 32 5.28 -2.73 -1.43
CA ALA A 32 5.66 -4.07 -1.00
C ALA A 32 6.56 -3.95 0.24
N SER A 33 6.17 -4.56 1.35
CA SER A 33 6.94 -4.51 2.59
C SER A 33 7.93 -5.67 2.70
N GLU A 34 7.66 -6.79 2.02
CA GLU A 34 8.44 -8.02 2.18
C GLU A 34 8.67 -8.73 0.84
N PRO A 35 9.80 -9.45 0.69
CA PRO A 35 10.04 -10.28 -0.47
C PRO A 35 9.01 -11.41 -0.56
N PRO A 36 8.66 -11.87 -1.77
CA PRO A 36 7.72 -12.96 -1.92
C PRO A 36 8.20 -14.24 -1.23
N ARG A 37 7.27 -14.98 -0.64
CA ARG A 37 7.55 -16.20 0.13
C ARG A 37 6.80 -17.37 -0.46
N GLN A 38 7.50 -18.48 -0.72
CA GLN A 38 6.85 -19.74 -1.05
C GLN A 38 6.20 -20.31 0.22
N ILE A 39 4.93 -20.71 0.12
CA ILE A 39 4.15 -21.19 1.28
C ILE A 39 3.79 -22.68 1.18
N ASP A 40 3.56 -23.21 -0.02
CA ASP A 40 3.25 -24.63 -0.27
C ASP A 40 3.76 -25.06 -1.67
N GLN A 41 3.58 -26.34 -2.03
CA GLN A 41 3.91 -26.88 -3.35
C GLN A 41 3.17 -26.11 -4.45
N GLY A 42 3.91 -25.25 -5.16
CA GLY A 42 3.39 -24.47 -6.28
C GLY A 42 2.67 -23.18 -5.89
N GLN A 43 2.60 -22.82 -4.60
CA GLN A 43 1.98 -21.58 -4.14
C GLN A 43 2.97 -20.64 -3.46
N ALA A 44 2.78 -19.34 -3.69
CA ALA A 44 3.55 -18.30 -3.06
C ALA A 44 2.65 -17.15 -2.59
N ARG A 45 3.19 -16.41 -1.64
CA ARG A 45 2.54 -15.30 -0.94
C ARG A 45 3.37 -14.04 -1.08
N ILE A 46 2.67 -12.91 -1.25
CA ILE A 46 3.25 -11.58 -1.28
C ILE A 46 2.50 -10.75 -0.24
N ASP A 47 3.25 -10.14 0.68
CA ASP A 47 2.73 -9.17 1.64
C ASP A 47 3.08 -7.75 1.18
N PHE A 48 2.06 -6.92 1.05
CA PHE A 48 2.22 -5.55 0.56
C PHE A 48 1.24 -4.62 1.27
N SER A 49 1.40 -3.33 1.06
CA SER A 49 0.49 -2.32 1.60
C SER A 49 0.06 -1.34 0.52
N VAL A 50 -1.13 -0.80 0.65
CA VAL A 50 -1.66 0.24 -0.25
C VAL A 50 -2.13 1.44 0.55
N VAL A 51 -1.99 2.62 -0.03
CA VAL A 51 -2.52 3.85 0.58
C VAL A 51 -3.84 4.22 -0.05
N VAL A 52 -4.88 4.25 0.79
CA VAL A 52 -6.24 4.67 0.42
C VAL A 52 -6.54 5.97 1.15
N ARG A 53 -7.18 6.93 0.49
CA ARG A 53 -7.60 8.18 1.12
C ARG A 53 -9.12 8.19 1.24
N GLU A 54 -9.63 8.73 2.34
CA GLU A 54 -11.05 8.68 2.75
C GLU A 54 -12.04 9.40 1.82
N GLU A 55 -11.60 9.95 0.68
CA GLU A 55 -12.47 10.45 -0.38
C GLU A 55 -13.25 9.34 -1.12
N VAL A 56 -12.98 8.07 -0.83
CA VAL A 56 -13.75 6.94 -1.36
C VAL A 56 -15.13 6.94 -0.71
N GLN A 57 -16.06 7.67 -1.34
CA GLN A 57 -17.49 7.63 -1.04
C GLN A 57 -17.95 6.17 -1.00
N GLU A 58 -18.49 5.74 0.15
CA GLU A 58 -19.24 4.48 0.34
C GLU A 58 -18.47 3.15 0.58
N GLY A 59 -17.35 3.14 1.32
CA GLY A 59 -16.74 1.87 1.76
C GLY A 59 -15.78 1.95 2.96
N THR A 60 -15.50 0.81 3.60
CA THR A 60 -14.37 0.71 4.55
C THR A 60 -13.04 0.76 3.79
N PRO A 61 -11.98 1.38 4.33
CA PRO A 61 -10.66 1.44 3.66
C PRO A 61 -10.12 0.08 3.22
N LEU A 62 -10.45 -0.99 3.96
CA LEU A 62 -10.12 -2.37 3.60
C LEU A 62 -10.78 -2.81 2.29
N HIS A 63 -12.09 -2.57 2.14
CA HIS A 63 -12.82 -2.96 0.94
C HIS A 63 -12.34 -2.19 -0.29
N ALA A 64 -12.14 -0.87 -0.14
CA ALA A 64 -11.61 -0.02 -1.20
C ALA A 64 -10.20 -0.46 -1.65
N ALA A 65 -9.37 -0.94 -0.72
CA ALA A 65 -8.06 -1.50 -1.03
C ALA A 65 -8.17 -2.79 -1.87
N GLU A 66 -9.04 -3.73 -1.45
CA GLU A 66 -9.29 -4.98 -2.19
C GLU A 66 -9.81 -4.73 -3.60
N GLU A 67 -10.83 -3.87 -3.75
CA GLU A 67 -11.38 -3.53 -5.07
C GLU A 67 -10.33 -2.90 -5.98
N ARG A 68 -9.57 -1.93 -5.46
CA ARG A 68 -8.53 -1.26 -6.24
C ARG A 68 -7.46 -2.24 -6.71
N VAL A 69 -6.98 -3.12 -5.83
CA VAL A 69 -5.98 -4.12 -6.20
C VAL A 69 -6.55 -5.14 -7.19
N GLY A 70 -7.78 -5.60 -6.96
CA GLY A 70 -8.50 -6.48 -7.85
C GLY A 70 -8.61 -5.89 -9.26
N GLN A 71 -8.93 -4.61 -9.40
CA GLN A 71 -8.98 -3.92 -10.70
C GLN A 71 -7.63 -3.90 -11.43
N TYR A 72 -6.53 -3.66 -10.72
CA TYR A 72 -5.20 -3.68 -11.34
C TYR A 72 -4.77 -5.08 -11.79
N LEU A 73 -5.04 -6.10 -10.97
CA LEU A 73 -4.68 -7.49 -11.29
C LEU A 73 -5.59 -8.08 -12.38
N TRP A 74 -6.83 -7.61 -12.49
CA TRP A 74 -7.73 -7.97 -13.59
C TRP A 74 -7.16 -7.58 -14.96
N GLN A 75 -6.37 -6.52 -15.04
CA GLN A 75 -5.70 -6.07 -16.27
C GLN A 75 -4.50 -6.95 -16.67
N ARG A 76 -4.09 -7.90 -15.82
CA ARG A 76 -2.94 -8.78 -16.02
C ARG A 76 -3.36 -10.26 -15.99
N PRO A 77 -4.04 -10.75 -17.04
CA PRO A 77 -4.48 -12.15 -17.11
C PRO A 77 -3.31 -13.14 -17.11
N ASP A 78 -2.12 -12.70 -17.52
CA ASP A 78 -0.87 -13.46 -17.46
C ASP A 78 -0.40 -13.77 -16.03
N LEU A 79 -0.84 -12.97 -15.06
CA LEU A 79 -0.49 -13.08 -13.64
C LEU A 79 -1.61 -13.73 -12.80
N GLN A 80 -2.69 -14.19 -13.43
CA GLN A 80 -3.80 -14.86 -12.76
C GLN A 80 -3.63 -16.40 -12.77
N PRO A 81 -4.18 -17.13 -11.78
CA PRO A 81 -5.02 -16.66 -10.68
C PRO A 81 -4.23 -16.09 -9.50
N VAL A 82 -4.77 -15.05 -8.88
CA VAL A 82 -4.25 -14.42 -7.66
C VAL A 82 -5.40 -14.08 -6.73
N GLU A 83 -5.31 -14.53 -5.48
CA GLU A 83 -6.26 -14.21 -4.42
C GLU A 83 -5.69 -13.08 -3.57
N VAL A 84 -6.46 -12.01 -3.37
CA VAL A 84 -6.03 -10.84 -2.59
C VAL A 84 -6.95 -10.63 -1.41
N LYS A 85 -6.36 -10.30 -0.26
CA LYS A 85 -7.07 -10.03 0.98
C LYS A 85 -6.47 -8.85 1.73
N ALA A 86 -7.31 -7.93 2.19
CA ALA A 86 -6.93 -6.91 3.15
C ALA A 86 -6.87 -7.50 4.56
N LEU A 87 -5.81 -7.19 5.30
CA LEU A 87 -5.54 -7.73 6.63
C LEU A 87 -5.86 -6.73 7.73
N ALA A 88 -5.35 -5.49 7.58
CA ALA A 88 -5.46 -4.45 8.59
C ALA A 88 -5.35 -3.07 7.94
N GLN A 89 -5.91 -2.06 8.61
CA GLN A 89 -5.77 -0.65 8.23
C GLN A 89 -5.14 0.13 9.39
N GLU A 90 -4.24 1.04 9.05
CA GLU A 90 -3.60 1.96 9.97
C GLU A 90 -3.77 3.38 9.43
N PRO A 91 -4.24 4.35 10.25
CA PRO A 91 -4.27 5.73 9.83
C PRO A 91 -2.82 6.19 9.61
N LEU A 92 -2.54 6.71 8.43
CA LEU A 92 -1.30 7.44 8.23
C LEU A 92 -1.43 8.76 8.96
N PRO A 93 -0.41 9.17 9.75
CA PRO A 93 -0.37 10.54 10.20
C PRO A 93 -0.47 11.39 8.95
N GLU A 94 -1.48 12.26 8.89
CA GLU A 94 -1.44 13.37 7.93
C GLU A 94 -0.05 13.99 8.08
N ASP A 95 0.54 14.41 6.97
CA ASP A 95 1.69 15.31 6.97
C ASP A 95 1.29 16.46 7.89
N LYS A 96 1.56 16.31 9.19
CA LYS A 96 1.55 17.40 10.15
C LYS A 96 2.73 18.16 9.63
N ALA A 97 2.43 19.08 8.70
CA ALA A 97 3.31 20.15 8.30
C ALA A 97 4.05 20.48 9.57
N GLN A 98 5.33 20.14 9.60
CA GLN A 98 6.13 20.20 10.80
C GLN A 98 5.89 21.60 11.33
N GLU A 99 5.07 21.74 12.37
CA GLU A 99 4.85 23.02 13.01
C GLU A 99 6.17 23.23 13.70
N VAL A 100 7.14 23.74 12.94
CA VAL A 100 8.40 24.22 13.45
C VAL A 100 7.94 25.24 14.48
N PRO A 101 8.12 24.96 15.79
CA PRO A 101 7.83 25.97 16.77
C PRO A 101 8.69 27.18 16.37
N PRO A 102 8.18 28.42 16.47
CA PRO A 102 8.98 29.60 16.16
C PRO A 102 10.10 29.72 17.21
N GLU A 103 11.16 28.93 17.07
CA GLU A 103 12.35 29.01 17.88
C GLU A 103 13.13 30.22 17.41
N HIS A 104 12.88 31.33 18.12
CA HIS A 104 13.85 32.35 18.48
C HIS A 104 14.68 32.92 17.31
N ILE A 105 14.06 33.83 16.55
CA ILE A 105 14.84 34.88 15.88
C ILE A 105 15.42 35.77 16.98
N LEU A 106 16.69 35.53 17.35
CA LEU A 106 17.44 36.46 18.18
C LEU A 106 17.46 37.83 17.49
N PRO A 107 17.17 38.95 18.19
CA PRO A 107 17.27 40.26 17.59
C PRO A 107 18.72 40.48 17.16
N ARG A 108 18.91 40.68 15.85
CA ARG A 108 20.19 41.17 15.31
C ARG A 108 20.48 42.50 16.01
N ARG A 109 21.54 42.54 16.81
CA ARG A 109 22.09 43.78 17.36
C ARG A 109 22.48 44.66 16.18
N SER A 110 21.82 45.79 16.04
CA SER A 110 22.24 46.86 15.14
C SER A 110 23.62 47.35 15.58
N LEU A 111 24.56 47.39 14.64
CA LEU A 111 25.83 48.13 14.76
C LEU A 111 25.59 49.60 14.44
#